data_AF-A0A5N5STR8-F1
#
_entry.id   AF-A0A5N5STR8-F1
#
_cell.length_a   1.000
_cell.length_b   1.000
_cell.length_c   1.000
_cell.angle_alpha   90.00
_cell.angle_beta   90.00
_cell.angle_gamma   90.00
#
_symmetry.space_group_name_H-M   'P 1'
#
loop_
_entity.id
_entity.type
_entity.pdbx_description
1 polymer ?
#
loop_
_entity_poly.entity_id
_entity_poly.type
_entity_poly.pdbx_seq_one_letter_code
_entity_poly.pdbx_strand_id
1 'polypeptide(L)'
;MGELQATVEIAIHLHKFYNVDLFQRGYYQLRTFLRSTPKLPTKVEVCLPKTNTEWKGGGGLVFPSCVVNGAAVSKTFQILYRNEEVFLDDYAHFKLHLIVDSHKIADSLDRADLQLLVELWFTESTFGPDHHNSIQCVSARTLHLHFSPTRLLKL
;
A
#
# COMPACT_ATOMS: atom_id res chain seq x y z
N MET A 1 -4.89 -35.77 1.07
CA MET A 1 -4.34 -34.42 0.81
C MET A 1 -4.74 -33.56 1.99
N GLY A 2 -3.80 -32.95 2.70
CA GLY A 2 -4.10 -32.02 3.78
C GLY A 2 -4.02 -30.60 3.22
N GLU A 3 -5.11 -29.86 3.28
CA GLU A 3 -5.11 -28.42 3.03
C GLU A 3 -4.96 -27.68 4.36
N LEU A 4 -4.13 -26.64 4.37
CA LEU A 4 -3.98 -25.74 5.51
C LEU A 4 -4.27 -24.32 5.07
N GLN A 5 -4.89 -23.56 5.97
CA GLN A 5 -4.95 -22.11 5.83
C GLN A 5 -3.69 -21.50 6.44
N ALA A 6 -2.88 -20.85 5.60
CA ALA A 6 -1.76 -20.03 6.02
C ALA A 6 -2.16 -18.55 6.04
N THR A 7 -1.61 -17.79 6.98
CA THR A 7 -1.76 -16.33 7.03
C THR A 7 -0.38 -15.70 6.95
N VAL A 8 -0.18 -14.81 5.98
CA VAL A 8 1.01 -13.97 5.84
C VAL A 8 0.63 -12.54 6.21
N GLU A 9 1.40 -11.95 7.11
CA GLU A 9 1.19 -10.59 7.61
C GLU A 9 2.32 -9.68 7.10
N ILE A 10 1.97 -8.57 6.46
CA ILE A 10 2.90 -7.60 5.89
C ILE A 10 2.56 -6.21 6.38
N ALA A 11 3.49 -5.60 7.11
CA ALA A 11 3.41 -4.21 7.51
C ALA A 11 4.19 -3.33 6.53
N ILE A 12 3.58 -2.22 6.13
CA ILE A 12 4.18 -1.21 5.27
C ILE A 12 4.24 0.10 6.06
N HIS A 13 5.39 0.75 6.01
CA HIS A 13 5.61 2.08 6.54
C HIS A 13 5.97 3.03 5.41
N LEU A 14 5.03 3.89 5.03
CA LEU A 14 5.28 5.00 4.13
C LEU A 14 5.83 6.16 4.97
N HIS A 15 7.16 6.20 5.13
CA HIS A 15 7.81 7.17 6.00
C HIS A 15 7.81 8.59 5.41
N LYS A 16 8.38 8.74 4.21
CA LYS A 16 8.54 10.02 3.50
C LYS A 16 8.29 9.86 2.02
N PHE A 17 7.81 10.93 1.41
CA PHE A 17 7.72 11.08 -0.04
C PHE A 17 8.72 12.13 -0.50
N TYR A 18 9.57 11.79 -1.46
CA TYR A 18 10.56 12.68 -2.06
C TYR A 18 10.15 13.01 -3.48
N ASN A 19 9.78 14.26 -3.74
CA ASN A 19 9.47 14.71 -5.08
C ASN A 19 10.77 14.99 -5.86
N VAL A 20 11.18 14.10 -6.76
CA VAL A 20 12.35 14.32 -7.63
C VAL A 20 12.02 15.25 -8.79
N ASP A 21 10.93 14.98 -9.52
CA ASP A 21 10.63 15.64 -10.79
C ASP A 21 9.14 15.78 -11.12
N LEU A 22 8.23 15.61 -10.15
CA LEU A 22 6.82 15.92 -10.39
C LEU A 22 6.68 17.39 -10.79
N PHE A 23 6.15 17.61 -11.98
CA PHE A 23 5.99 18.95 -12.58
C PHE A 23 4.64 19.57 -12.28
N GLN A 24 3.64 18.76 -11.92
CA GLN A 24 2.29 19.22 -11.67
C GLN A 24 2.15 19.59 -10.18
N ARG A 25 1.60 20.77 -9.91
CA ARG A 25 1.28 21.19 -8.55
C ARG A 25 -0.12 20.71 -8.22
N GLY A 26 -0.31 20.19 -7.01
CA GLY A 26 -1.61 19.72 -6.59
C GLY A 26 -1.50 18.70 -5.47
N TYR A 27 -2.53 17.88 -5.36
CA TYR A 27 -2.66 16.92 -4.29
C TYR A 27 -2.38 15.51 -4.79
N TYR A 28 -1.62 14.78 -3.98
CA TYR A 28 -1.17 13.44 -4.25
C TYR A 28 -1.57 12.48 -3.14
N GLN A 29 -1.74 11.23 -3.52
CA GLN A 29 -1.92 10.10 -2.60
C GLN A 29 -1.10 8.91 -3.11
N LEU A 30 -0.51 8.17 -2.18
CA LEU A 30 -0.03 6.82 -2.47
C LEU A 30 -1.16 5.83 -2.15
N ARG A 31 -1.41 4.90 -3.06
CA ARG A 31 -2.30 3.76 -2.82
C ARG A 31 -1.52 2.47 -2.95
N THR A 32 -1.63 1.63 -1.93
CA THR A 32 -0.90 0.37 -1.86
C THR A 32 -1.86 -0.80 -1.79
N PHE A 33 -1.56 -1.84 -2.57
CA PHE A 33 -2.34 -3.08 -2.60
C PHE A 33 -1.41 -4.28 -2.47
N LEU A 34 -1.73 -5.19 -1.57
CA LEU A 34 -1.12 -6.51 -1.57
C LEU A 34 -1.91 -7.44 -2.49
N ARG A 35 -1.20 -8.12 -3.39
CA ARG A 35 -1.73 -9.08 -4.35
C ARG A 35 -0.93 -10.37 -4.28
N SER A 36 -1.53 -11.42 -4.82
CA SER A 36 -0.94 -12.75 -4.98
C SER A 36 -1.37 -13.33 -6.33
N THR A 37 -0.72 -14.41 -6.75
CA THR A 37 -1.08 -15.14 -7.96
C THR A 37 -2.58 -15.53 -7.95
N PRO A 38 -3.29 -15.44 -9.09
CA PRO A 38 -4.68 -15.89 -9.19
C PRO A 38 -4.82 -17.42 -9.14
N LYS A 39 -3.71 -18.16 -9.18
CA LYS A 39 -3.70 -19.64 -9.16
C LYS A 39 -3.95 -20.24 -7.78
N LEU A 40 -3.91 -19.43 -6.72
CA LEU A 40 -4.17 -19.85 -5.35
C LEU A 40 -5.41 -19.10 -4.83
N PRO A 41 -6.36 -19.78 -4.16
CA PRO A 41 -7.44 -19.10 -3.47
C PRO A 41 -6.87 -18.21 -2.36
N THR A 42 -7.11 -16.90 -2.46
CA THR A 42 -6.52 -15.91 -1.56
C THR A 42 -7.54 -14.89 -1.10
N LYS A 43 -7.45 -14.47 0.17
CA LYS A 43 -8.20 -13.32 0.71
C LYS A 43 -7.21 -12.33 1.30
N VAL A 44 -7.30 -11.07 0.88
CA VAL A 44 -6.49 -9.97 1.41
C VAL A 44 -7.37 -9.10 2.31
N GLU A 45 -6.89 -8.83 3.51
CA GLU A 45 -7.43 -7.85 4.43
C GLU A 45 -6.41 -6.74 4.64
N VAL A 46 -6.89 -5.52 4.82
CA VAL A 46 -6.03 -4.35 5.08
C VAL A 46 -6.60 -3.56 6.26
N CYS A 47 -5.73 -3.18 7.18
CA CYS A 47 -6.08 -2.30 8.28
C CYS A 47 -4.98 -1.26 8.49
N LEU A 48 -5.39 -0.09 8.98
CA LEU A 48 -4.45 0.94 9.40
C LEU A 48 -4.31 0.86 10.93
N PRO A 49 -3.08 0.74 11.47
CA PRO A 49 -2.87 0.84 12.90
C PRO A 49 -3.40 2.19 13.40
N LYS A 50 -4.03 2.20 14.58
CA LYS A 50 -4.35 3.46 15.27
C LYS A 50 -3.03 4.09 15.70
N THR A 51 -2.53 5.05 14.92
CA THR A 51 -1.40 5.86 15.36
C THR A 51 -1.91 6.85 16.40
N ASN A 52 -1.34 6.84 17.61
CA ASN A 52 -1.66 7.78 18.69
C ASN A 52 -1.22 9.23 18.38
N THR A 53 -0.65 9.47 17.20
CA THR A 53 -0.42 10.81 16.68
C THR A 53 -1.76 11.38 16.24
N GLU A 54 -2.35 12.24 17.07
CA GLU A 54 -3.42 13.13 16.63
C GLU A 54 -3.04 13.70 15.26
N TRP A 55 -3.87 13.44 14.26
CA TRP A 55 -3.76 14.10 12.97
C TRP A 55 -3.88 15.60 13.20
N LYS A 56 -2.74 16.29 13.26
CA LYS A 56 -2.68 17.75 13.27
C LYS A 56 -2.51 18.18 11.83
N GLY A 57 -3.63 18.34 11.13
CA GLY A 57 -3.65 18.88 9.77
C GLY A 57 -2.79 20.16 9.71
N GLY A 58 -1.89 20.21 8.74
CA GLY A 58 -0.85 21.24 8.63
C GLY A 58 0.24 20.82 7.64
N GLY A 59 0.99 21.79 7.10
CA GLY A 59 2.14 21.50 6.21
C GLY A 59 1.76 20.84 4.87
N GLY A 60 0.61 21.20 4.28
CA GLY A 60 0.17 20.64 2.99
C GLY A 60 -0.54 19.28 3.07
N LEU A 61 -0.75 18.75 4.28
CA LEU A 61 -1.49 17.52 4.52
C LEU A 61 -2.98 17.81 4.74
N VAL A 62 -3.86 17.22 3.92
CA VAL A 62 -5.28 17.63 3.86
C VAL A 62 -6.27 16.54 4.30
N PHE A 63 -5.92 15.26 4.11
CA PHE A 63 -6.73 14.12 4.58
C PHE A 63 -5.85 13.06 5.25
N PRO A 64 -6.37 12.38 6.29
CA PRO A 64 -5.67 11.28 6.93
C PRO A 64 -5.58 10.06 6.00
N SER A 65 -4.67 9.14 6.32
CA SER A 65 -4.63 7.82 5.70
C SER A 65 -5.94 7.07 5.92
N CYS A 66 -6.39 6.31 4.92
CA CYS A 66 -7.63 5.54 4.99
C CYS A 66 -7.53 4.23 4.20
N VAL A 67 -8.55 3.38 4.31
CA VAL A 67 -8.72 2.20 3.47
C VAL A 67 -9.80 2.48 2.43
N VAL A 68 -9.49 2.28 1.15
CA VAL A 68 -10.46 2.46 0.05
C VAL A 68 -10.35 1.27 -0.88
N ASN A 69 -11.43 0.50 -1.05
CA ASN A 69 -11.50 -0.64 -1.98
C ASN A 69 -10.34 -1.64 -1.85
N GLY A 70 -9.93 -1.94 -0.61
CA GLY A 70 -8.82 -2.85 -0.33
C GLY A 70 -7.42 -2.25 -0.49
N ALA A 71 -7.32 -0.96 -0.85
CA ALA A 71 -6.07 -0.22 -0.83
C ALA A 71 -5.83 0.40 0.54
N ALA A 72 -4.59 0.37 1.02
CA ALA A 72 -4.15 1.34 2.01
C ALA A 72 -3.74 2.64 1.30
N VAL A 73 -4.44 3.72 1.63
CA VAL A 73 -4.24 5.05 1.08
C VAL A 73 -3.46 5.88 2.10
N SER A 74 -2.38 6.52 1.67
CA SER A 74 -1.64 7.47 2.51
C SER A 74 -2.50 8.67 2.86
N LYS A 75 -1.99 9.52 3.75
CA LYS A 75 -2.46 10.91 3.85
C LYS A 75 -2.44 11.56 2.47
N THR A 76 -3.42 12.42 2.20
CA THR A 76 -3.36 13.30 1.03
C THR A 76 -2.39 14.43 1.32
N PHE A 77 -1.39 14.58 0.46
CA PHE A 77 -0.35 15.59 0.60
C PHE A 77 -0.28 16.49 -0.62
N GLN A 78 0.09 17.74 -0.41
CA GLN A 78 0.28 18.73 -1.46
C GLN A 78 1.74 18.78 -1.89
N ILE A 79 1.97 18.90 -3.19
CA ILE A 79 3.27 19.20 -3.78
C ILE A 79 3.18 20.54 -4.53
N LEU A 80 4.10 21.45 -4.24
CA LEU A 80 4.14 22.80 -4.83
C LEU A 80 5.44 23.05 -5.61
N TYR A 81 6.55 22.47 -5.16
CA TYR A 81 7.88 22.66 -5.74
C TYR A 81 8.57 21.33 -6.02
N ARG A 82 9.57 21.37 -6.91
CA ARG A 82 10.48 20.24 -7.13
C ARG A 82 11.40 20.07 -5.93
N ASN A 83 11.87 18.86 -5.69
CA ASN A 83 12.76 18.51 -4.57
C ASN A 83 12.13 18.75 -3.19
N GLU A 84 10.80 18.72 -3.10
CA GLU A 84 10.07 18.73 -1.83
C GLU A 84 10.11 17.36 -1.15
N GLU A 85 10.25 17.38 0.17
CA GLU A 85 10.10 16.21 1.02
C GLU A 85 8.82 16.35 1.85
N VAL A 86 7.98 15.32 1.84
CA VAL A 86 6.77 15.25 2.65
C VAL A 86 6.89 14.09 3.62
N PHE A 87 6.74 14.38 4.90
CA PHE A 87 6.64 13.35 5.94
C PHE A 87 5.22 12.78 5.96
N LEU A 88 5.10 11.49 5.67
CA LEU A 88 3.82 10.79 5.69
C LEU A 88 3.63 10.07 7.02
N ASP A 89 4.62 9.27 7.43
CA ASP A 89 4.55 8.40 8.61
C ASP A 89 3.23 7.60 8.67
N ASP A 90 2.84 7.03 7.54
CA ASP A 90 1.63 6.21 7.40
C ASP A 90 1.98 4.73 7.50
N TYR A 91 1.17 3.99 8.25
CA TYR A 91 1.35 2.55 8.44
C TYR A 91 0.13 1.81 7.91
N ALA A 92 0.39 0.70 7.22
CA ALA A 92 -0.64 -0.21 6.76
C ALA A 92 -0.26 -1.64 7.09
N HIS A 93 -1.23 -2.42 7.53
CA HIS A 93 -1.04 -3.83 7.80
C HIS A 93 -1.95 -4.64 6.87
N PHE A 94 -1.32 -5.45 6.03
CA PHE A 94 -1.99 -6.39 5.15
C PHE A 94 -1.94 -7.79 5.75
N LYS A 95 -3.08 -8.48 5.77
CA LYS A 95 -3.17 -9.90 6.07
C LYS A 95 -3.61 -10.64 4.82
N LEU A 96 -2.82 -11.62 4.41
CA LEU A 96 -3.11 -12.48 3.27
C LEU A 96 -3.38 -13.89 3.77
N HIS A 97 -4.61 -14.35 3.59
CA HIS A 97 -5.00 -15.73 3.87
C HIS A 97 -4.88 -16.56 2.59
N LEU A 98 -4.16 -17.67 2.67
CA LEU A 98 -3.81 -18.57 1.58
C LEU A 98 -4.22 -19.99 1.92
N ILE A 99 -4.74 -20.73 0.96
CA ILE A 99 -4.86 -22.19 1.07
C ILE A 99 -3.60 -22.83 0.50
N VAL A 100 -2.90 -23.63 1.32
CA VAL A 100 -1.63 -24.28 0.96
C VAL A 100 -1.69 -25.79 1.21
N ASP A 101 -0.89 -26.54 0.45
CA ASP A 101 -0.69 -27.97 0.67
C ASP A 101 0.15 -28.21 1.93
N SER A 102 -0.38 -28.98 2.89
CA SER A 102 0.27 -29.28 4.17
C SER A 102 1.62 -29.98 4.03
N HIS A 103 1.85 -30.70 2.93
CA HIS A 103 3.09 -31.40 2.64
C HIS A 103 4.06 -30.57 1.78
N LYS A 104 3.59 -29.44 1.20
CA LYS A 104 4.36 -28.59 0.28
C LYS A 104 4.17 -27.11 0.60
N ILE A 105 4.29 -26.75 1.87
CA ILE A 105 4.05 -25.39 2.37
C ILE A 105 4.98 -24.37 1.69
N ALA A 106 6.29 -24.65 1.66
CA ALA A 106 7.28 -23.76 1.06
C ALA A 106 7.00 -23.50 -0.42
N ASP A 107 6.83 -24.56 -1.21
CA ASP A 107 6.50 -24.42 -2.63
C ASP A 107 5.18 -23.69 -2.86
N SER A 108 4.19 -23.89 -1.98
CA SER A 108 2.88 -23.24 -2.09
C SER A 108 2.97 -21.73 -1.80
N LEU A 109 3.81 -21.33 -0.85
CA LEU A 109 4.06 -19.93 -0.53
C LEU A 109 4.94 -19.26 -1.59
N ASP A 110 5.97 -19.93 -2.11
CA ASP A 110 6.77 -19.42 -3.22
C ASP A 110 5.92 -19.21 -4.49
N ARG A 111 4.96 -20.12 -4.76
CA ARG A 111 3.99 -19.95 -5.85
C ARG A 111 3.02 -18.80 -5.64
N ALA A 112 2.87 -18.29 -4.42
CA ALA A 112 1.92 -17.20 -4.14
C ALA A 112 2.28 -15.91 -4.86
N ASP A 113 3.53 -15.73 -5.32
CA ASP A 113 4.03 -14.57 -6.08
C ASP A 113 3.46 -13.27 -5.50
N LEU A 114 3.85 -13.01 -4.25
CA LEU A 114 3.36 -11.86 -3.51
C LEU A 114 3.84 -10.59 -4.17
N GLN A 115 2.91 -9.69 -4.46
CA GLN A 115 3.17 -8.44 -5.16
C GLN A 115 2.58 -7.29 -4.36
N LEU A 116 3.38 -6.26 -4.14
CA LEU A 116 2.91 -4.99 -3.64
C LEU A 116 2.79 -4.01 -4.81
N LEU A 117 1.56 -3.67 -5.17
CA LEU A 117 1.30 -2.60 -6.12
C LEU A 117 1.29 -1.28 -5.38
N VAL A 118 2.11 -0.33 -5.84
CA VAL A 118 2.17 1.04 -5.36
C VAL A 118 1.74 1.96 -6.50
N GLU A 119 0.69 2.71 -6.27
CA GLU A 119 0.16 3.70 -7.21
C GLU A 119 0.31 5.10 -6.67
N LEU A 120 0.67 6.04 -7.54
CA LEU A 120 0.63 7.46 -7.29
C LEU A 120 -0.63 8.03 -7.95
N TRP A 121 -1.46 8.66 -7.13
CA TRP A 121 -2.70 9.29 -7.55
C TRP A 121 -2.58 10.80 -7.42
N PHE A 122 -3.20 11.54 -8.34
CA PHE A 122 -3.07 12.99 -8.47
C PHE A 122 -4.39 13.69 -8.80
N THR A 123 -4.56 14.91 -8.27
CA THR A 123 -5.59 15.87 -8.69
C THR A 123 -5.12 17.31 -8.54
N GLU A 124 -5.56 18.18 -9.45
CA GLU A 124 -5.34 19.64 -9.38
C GLU A 124 -6.40 20.35 -8.52
N SER A 125 -7.57 19.74 -8.32
CA SER A 125 -8.69 20.32 -7.60
C SER A 125 -8.47 20.31 -6.09
N THR A 126 -9.15 21.20 -5.36
CA THR A 126 -9.25 21.10 -3.89
C THR A 126 -9.82 19.73 -3.54
N PHE A 127 -8.98 18.84 -3.01
CA PHE A 127 -9.42 17.50 -2.63
C PHE A 127 -10.34 17.62 -1.40
N GLY A 128 -11.46 16.91 -1.41
CA GLY A 128 -12.51 16.93 -0.39
C GLY A 128 -13.17 15.55 -0.25
N PRO A 129 -13.98 15.29 0.79
CA PRO A 129 -14.64 13.99 1.00
C PRO A 129 -15.47 13.55 -0.22
N ASP A 130 -16.09 14.50 -0.92
CA ASP A 130 -16.96 14.25 -2.08
C ASP A 130 -16.20 14.16 -3.41
N HIS A 131 -14.88 14.39 -3.40
CA HIS A 131 -14.05 14.52 -4.62
C HIS A 131 -13.30 13.24 -5.00
N HIS A 132 -13.75 12.07 -4.52
CA HIS A 132 -13.11 10.77 -4.82
C HIS A 132 -12.98 10.48 -6.33
N ASN A 133 -13.86 11.04 -7.17
CA ASN A 133 -13.83 10.87 -8.63
C ASN A 133 -12.86 11.83 -9.34
N SER A 134 -12.33 12.84 -8.65
CA SER A 134 -11.45 13.86 -9.24
C SER A 134 -9.96 13.49 -9.22
N ILE A 135 -9.61 12.42 -8.52
CA ILE A 135 -8.24 11.93 -8.40
C ILE A 135 -8.02 10.76 -9.35
N GLN A 136 -6.90 10.75 -10.05
CA GLN A 136 -6.56 9.75 -11.06
C GLN A 136 -5.18 9.15 -10.81
N CYS A 137 -5.01 7.87 -11.18
CA CYS A 137 -3.72 7.20 -11.13
C CYS A 137 -2.81 7.76 -12.23
N VAL A 138 -1.67 8.32 -11.83
CA VAL A 138 -0.66 8.90 -12.75
C VAL A 138 0.61 8.07 -12.85
N SER A 139 0.84 7.16 -11.90
CA SER A 139 1.96 6.22 -11.96
C SER A 139 1.66 4.96 -11.15
N ALA A 140 2.19 3.83 -11.59
CA ALA A 140 2.05 2.55 -10.92
C ALA A 140 3.35 1.74 -11.01
N ARG A 141 3.71 1.08 -9.90
CA ARG A 141 4.87 0.19 -9.80
C ARG A 141 4.49 -1.05 -8.99
N THR A 142 4.87 -2.20 -9.50
CA THR A 142 4.71 -3.48 -8.80
C THR A 142 6.06 -3.89 -8.21
N LEU A 143 6.08 -4.16 -6.91
CA LEU A 143 7.21 -4.71 -6.17
C LEU A 143 6.94 -6.20 -5.95
N HIS A 144 7.84 -7.07 -6.41
CA HIS A 144 7.74 -8.51 -6.12
C HIS A 144 8.33 -8.77 -4.73
N LEU A 145 7.51 -9.28 -3.83
CA LEU A 145 7.90 -9.61 -2.47
C LEU A 145 8.34 -11.07 -2.46
N HIS A 146 9.65 -11.31 -2.52
CA HIS A 146 10.20 -12.65 -2.43
C HIS A 146 10.11 -13.14 -0.98
N PHE A 147 8.98 -13.81 -0.69
CA PHE A 147 8.72 -14.46 0.58
C PHE A 147 9.06 -15.95 0.49
N SER A 148 10.04 -16.39 1.27
CA SER A 148 10.37 -17.81 1.40
C SER A 148 10.32 -18.18 2.89
N PRO A 149 9.57 -19.21 3.32
CA PRO A 149 9.44 -19.53 4.75
C PRO A 149 10.75 -19.93 5.43
N THR A 150 11.76 -20.29 4.64
CA THR A 150 13.08 -20.76 5.10
C THR A 150 14.17 -19.71 4.95
N ARG A 151 13.86 -18.53 4.38
CA ARG A 151 14.83 -17.44 4.15
C ARG A 151 14.21 -16.10 4.53
N LEU A 152 15.02 -15.13 4.92
CA LEU A 152 14.54 -13.77 5.18
C LEU A 152 13.94 -13.15 3.89
N LEU A 153 12.95 -12.26 4.06
CA LEU A 153 12.30 -11.51 3.00
C LEU A 153 13.34 -10.73 2.19
N LYS A 154 13.33 -10.86 0.86
CA LYS A 154 14.19 -10.07 -0.05
C LYS A 154 13.31 -9.14 -0.88
N LEU A 155 13.59 -7.83 -0.80
CA LEU A 155 12.95 -6.76 -1.56
C LEU A 155 13.65 -6.54 -2.90
#